data_AF-A0A3P1ZVM4-F1
#
_entry.id   AF-A0A3P1ZVM4-F1
#
_cell.length_a   1.000
_cell.length_b   1.000
_cell.length_c   1.000
_cell.angle_alpha   90.00
_cell.angle_beta   90.00
_cell.angle_gamma   90.00
#
_symmetry.space_group_name_H-M   'P 1'
#
loop_
_entity.id
_entity.type
_entity.pdbx_description
1 polymer ?
#
loop_
_entity_poly.entity_id
_entity_poly.type
_entity_poly.pdbx_seq_one_letter_code
_entity_poly.pdbx_strand_id
1 'polypeptide(L)'
;TQENVSFTHVDSDSISIGNGNNADGSKPIVTLTTDPTSGALKVANKAGEAVKITNVAPAELSEGSKDAVNGSQLYSLGDSVTNIFGGNTTFNPADGKGKVEGFKFQVVKEDTQPHGGEAQDIHTALTNLNSYVNAGIKIGNNEGTKISDLTPTEQLNFVDGDNVS
;
A
#
# COMPACT_ATOMS: atom_id res chain seq x y z
N THR A 1 -5.86 21.51 -47.72
CA THR A 1 -6.91 22.06 -46.85
C THR A 1 -7.37 20.96 -45.93
N GLN A 2 -7.39 21.19 -44.61
CA GLN A 2 -7.94 20.21 -43.68
C GLN A 2 -9.46 20.28 -43.82
N GLU A 3 -10.09 19.20 -44.28
CA GLU A 3 -11.55 19.13 -44.29
C GLU A 3 -12.03 18.80 -42.88
N ASN A 4 -12.77 19.74 -42.28
CA ASN A 4 -13.50 19.46 -41.07
C ASN A 4 -14.70 18.59 -41.45
N VAL A 5 -14.63 17.30 -41.13
CA VAL A 5 -15.78 16.40 -41.22
C VAL A 5 -16.54 16.49 -39.89
N SER A 6 -17.78 16.99 -39.92
CA SER A 6 -18.66 17.03 -38.75
C SER A 6 -19.73 15.96 -38.88
N PHE A 7 -19.82 15.07 -37.90
CA PHE A 7 -20.92 14.12 -37.75
C PHE A 7 -21.88 14.67 -36.70
N THR A 8 -23.16 14.82 -37.05
CA THR A 8 -24.16 15.42 -36.15
C THR A 8 -25.07 14.40 -35.48
N HIS A 9 -25.13 13.17 -36.01
CA HIS A 9 -25.73 11.99 -35.39
C HIS A 9 -24.89 10.77 -35.80
N VAL A 10 -24.40 10.00 -34.83
CA VAL A 10 -23.70 8.72 -35.06
C VAL A 10 -24.48 7.65 -34.32
N ASP A 11 -25.30 6.90 -35.05
CA ASP A 11 -25.96 5.69 -34.56
C ASP A 11 -25.08 4.50 -34.93
N SER A 12 -24.05 4.27 -34.12
CA SER A 12 -23.06 3.23 -34.38
C SER A 12 -22.58 2.63 -33.08
N ASP A 13 -22.46 1.31 -33.05
CA ASP A 13 -21.93 0.56 -31.89
C ASP A 13 -20.42 0.80 -31.67
N SER A 14 -19.74 1.41 -32.64
CA SER A 14 -18.31 1.68 -32.58
C SER A 14 -17.90 2.97 -33.29
N ILE A 15 -16.93 3.67 -32.70
CA ILE A 15 -16.20 4.78 -33.33
C ILE A 15 -14.72 4.40 -33.37
N SER A 16 -14.12 4.40 -34.56
CA SER A 16 -12.68 4.16 -34.73
C SER A 16 -11.99 5.46 -35.13
N ILE A 17 -10.99 5.88 -34.36
CA ILE A 17 -10.23 7.11 -34.58
C ILE A 17 -8.77 6.73 -34.85
N GLY A 18 -8.23 7.17 -35.98
CA GLY A 18 -6.89 6.82 -36.41
C GLY A 18 -6.53 7.47 -37.75
N ASN A 19 -5.26 7.38 -38.14
CA ASN A 19 -4.72 8.06 -39.32
C ASN A 19 -5.11 7.34 -40.64
N GLY A 20 -6.41 7.26 -40.90
CA GLY A 20 -7.07 6.65 -42.06
C GLY A 20 -7.42 5.17 -41.83
N ASN A 21 -8.67 4.79 -42.12
CA ASN A 21 -9.15 3.40 -42.20
C ASN A 21 -8.50 2.62 -43.36
N ASN A 22 -7.19 2.75 -43.55
CA ASN A 22 -6.46 2.10 -44.62
C ASN A 22 -6.17 0.65 -44.23
N ALA A 23 -6.38 -0.25 -45.19
CA ALA A 23 -6.29 -1.70 -45.02
C ALA A 23 -4.87 -2.22 -44.65
N ASP A 24 -3.84 -1.38 -44.64
CA ASP A 24 -2.43 -1.78 -44.44
C ASP A 24 -2.04 -2.12 -42.99
N GLY A 25 -2.93 -1.86 -42.03
CA GLY A 25 -2.76 -2.24 -40.62
C GLY A 25 -1.60 -1.56 -39.88
N SER A 26 -0.94 -0.56 -40.46
CA SER A 26 0.32 -0.01 -39.94
C SER A 26 0.15 1.23 -39.06
N LYS A 27 -1.09 1.69 -38.82
CA LYS A 27 -1.37 2.96 -38.12
C LYS A 27 -2.22 2.76 -36.86
N PRO A 28 -1.99 3.57 -35.81
CA PRO A 28 -2.73 3.45 -34.56
C PRO A 28 -4.21 3.76 -34.78
N ILE A 29 -5.07 2.87 -34.28
CA ILE A 29 -6.52 3.02 -34.21
C ILE A 29 -6.92 2.86 -32.75
N VAL A 30 -7.70 3.80 -32.24
CA VAL A 30 -8.45 3.65 -31.00
C VAL A 30 -9.90 3.41 -31.37
N THR A 31 -10.47 2.32 -30.87
CA THR A 31 -11.87 2.00 -31.00
C THR A 31 -12.59 2.27 -29.69
N LEU A 32 -13.64 3.07 -29.75
CA LEU A 32 -14.58 3.31 -28.67
C LEU A 32 -15.83 2.47 -28.95
N THR A 33 -16.17 1.56 -28.03
CA THR A 33 -17.40 0.77 -28.10
C THR A 33 -18.12 0.78 -26.77
N THR A 34 -19.43 0.52 -26.80
CA THR A 34 -20.18 0.25 -25.58
C THR A 34 -20.19 -1.25 -25.36
N ASP A 35 -19.83 -1.70 -24.16
CA ASP A 35 -20.04 -3.08 -23.76
C ASP A 35 -21.54 -3.37 -23.72
N PRO A 36 -22.07 -4.29 -24.53
CA PRO A 36 -23.52 -4.48 -24.64
C PRO A 36 -24.15 -5.12 -23.39
N THR A 37 -23.32 -5.67 -22.49
CA THR A 37 -23.80 -6.32 -21.26
C THR A 37 -23.82 -5.33 -20.10
N SER A 38 -22.74 -4.56 -19.95
CA SER A 38 -22.55 -3.64 -18.82
C SER A 38 -22.88 -2.19 -19.13
N GLY A 39 -23.03 -1.83 -20.40
CA GLY A 39 -23.15 -0.43 -20.84
C GLY A 39 -21.85 0.39 -20.67
N ALA A 40 -20.74 -0.25 -20.28
CA ALA A 40 -19.48 0.42 -20.03
C ALA A 40 -18.81 0.89 -21.33
N LEU A 41 -18.17 2.06 -21.30
CA LEU A 41 -17.31 2.50 -22.39
C LEU A 41 -16.04 1.62 -22.43
N LYS A 42 -15.82 0.95 -23.55
CA LYS A 42 -14.59 0.21 -23.85
C LYS A 42 -13.72 1.06 -24.77
N VAL A 43 -12.47 1.24 -24.37
CA VAL A 43 -11.43 1.88 -25.18
C VAL A 43 -10.40 0.82 -25.49
N ALA A 44 -10.25 0.48 -26.76
CA ALA A 44 -9.37 -0.59 -27.20
C ALA A 44 -8.53 -0.18 -28.41
N ASN A 45 -7.41 -0.87 -28.62
CA ASN A 45 -6.69 -0.81 -29.89
C ASN A 45 -7.42 -1.67 -30.95
N LYS A 46 -6.89 -1.67 -32.17
CA LYS A 46 -7.39 -2.53 -33.27
C LYS A 46 -7.51 -4.02 -32.91
N ALA A 47 -6.62 -4.54 -32.06
CA ALA A 47 -6.63 -5.94 -31.63
C ALA A 47 -7.68 -6.22 -30.53
N GLY A 48 -8.44 -5.21 -30.10
CA GLY A 48 -9.40 -5.33 -29.00
C GLY A 48 -8.76 -5.31 -27.62
N GLU A 49 -7.46 -5.00 -27.53
CA GLU A 49 -6.73 -4.95 -26.26
C GLU A 49 -6.93 -3.59 -25.58
N ALA A 50 -6.91 -3.59 -24.25
CA ALA A 50 -6.99 -2.37 -23.46
C ALA A 50 -5.83 -1.41 -23.78
N VAL A 51 -6.11 -0.12 -23.81
CA VAL A 51 -5.11 0.92 -24.06
C VAL A 51 -4.94 1.84 -22.85
N LYS A 52 -3.76 2.43 -22.73
CA LYS A 52 -3.51 3.46 -21.71
C LYS A 52 -4.20 4.76 -22.10
N ILE A 53 -5.06 5.27 -21.22
CA ILE A 53 -5.61 6.62 -21.33
C ILE A 53 -4.63 7.57 -20.62
N THR A 54 -4.12 8.56 -21.36
CA THR A 54 -3.16 9.55 -20.84
C THR A 54 -3.79 10.94 -20.82
N ASN A 55 -3.14 11.88 -20.11
CA ASN A 55 -3.64 13.25 -19.95
C ASN A 55 -5.00 13.35 -19.23
N VAL A 56 -5.24 12.43 -18.29
CA VAL A 56 -6.39 12.50 -17.39
C VAL A 56 -6.06 13.49 -16.27
N ALA A 57 -6.79 14.60 -16.21
CA ALA A 57 -6.68 15.56 -15.11
C ALA A 57 -7.02 14.89 -13.77
N PRO A 58 -6.49 15.35 -12.63
CA PRO A 58 -6.88 14.83 -11.33
C PRO A 58 -8.39 14.94 -11.13
N ALA A 59 -9.01 13.84 -10.71
CA ALA A 59 -10.42 13.77 -10.36
C ALA A 59 -10.75 14.57 -9.09
N GLU A 60 -11.99 15.02 -8.96
CA GLU A 60 -12.54 15.36 -7.66
C GLU A 60 -12.65 14.11 -6.78
N LEU A 61 -12.09 14.15 -5.56
CA LEU A 61 -12.16 13.06 -4.59
C LEU A 61 -13.27 13.33 -3.57
N SER A 62 -14.51 13.03 -3.95
CA SER A 62 -15.70 13.16 -3.11
C SER A 62 -16.63 11.94 -3.28
N GLU A 63 -17.51 11.68 -2.31
CA GLU A 63 -18.41 10.51 -2.30
C GLU A 63 -19.29 10.41 -3.56
N GLY A 64 -19.71 11.56 -4.09
CA GLY A 64 -20.54 11.65 -5.29
C GLY A 64 -19.78 11.58 -6.61
N SER A 65 -18.45 11.67 -6.60
CA SER A 65 -17.64 11.82 -7.81
C SER A 65 -17.82 10.66 -8.79
N LYS A 66 -17.81 10.98 -10.08
CA LYS A 66 -17.81 10.04 -11.21
C LYS A 66 -16.60 10.26 -12.12
N ASP A 67 -15.66 11.08 -11.67
CA ASP A 67 -14.45 11.39 -12.41
C ASP A 67 -13.51 10.19 -12.43
N ALA A 68 -12.77 10.05 -13.53
CA ALA A 68 -11.69 9.07 -13.61
C ALA A 68 -10.49 9.54 -12.78
N VAL A 69 -10.08 8.75 -11.77
CA VAL A 69 -8.85 9.00 -11.02
C VAL A 69 -7.62 8.69 -11.87
N ASN A 70 -6.56 9.47 -11.71
CA ASN A 70 -5.29 9.24 -12.41
C ASN A 70 -4.22 8.63 -11.49
N GLY A 71 -3.09 8.24 -12.10
CA GLY A 71 -2.00 7.58 -11.38
C GLY A 71 -1.32 8.44 -10.31
N SER A 72 -1.28 9.78 -10.45
CA SER A 72 -0.64 10.63 -9.42
C SER A 72 -1.47 10.73 -8.16
N GLN A 73 -2.80 10.69 -8.27
CA GLN A 73 -3.70 10.62 -7.10
C GLN A 73 -3.55 9.29 -6.36
N LEU A 74 -3.53 8.17 -7.08
CA LEU A 74 -3.31 6.85 -6.48
C LEU A 74 -1.93 6.76 -5.82
N TYR A 75 -0.90 7.30 -6.46
CA TYR A 75 0.45 7.38 -5.89
C TYR A 75 0.48 8.21 -4.60
N SER A 76 -0.19 9.36 -4.57
CA SER A 76 -0.26 10.23 -3.39
C SER A 76 -0.96 9.54 -2.21
N LEU A 77 -1.99 8.74 -2.49
CA LEU A 77 -2.63 7.89 -1.48
C LEU A 77 -1.66 6.82 -0.97
N GLY A 78 -0.97 6.11 -1.87
CA GLY A 78 0.04 5.11 -1.51
C GLY A 78 1.14 5.69 -0.62
N ASP A 79 1.66 6.87 -0.97
CA ASP A 79 2.66 7.59 -0.19
C ASP A 79 2.12 8.10 1.16
N SER A 80 0.85 8.49 1.24
CA SER A 80 0.23 8.84 2.53
C SER A 80 0.19 7.62 3.47
N VAL A 81 -0.03 6.42 2.92
CA VAL A 81 -0.04 5.17 3.69
C VAL A 81 1.37 4.80 4.19
N THR A 82 2.44 5.06 3.43
CA THR A 82 3.82 4.79 3.91
C THR A 82 4.15 5.63 5.13
N ASN A 83 3.70 6.89 5.17
CA ASN A 83 3.90 7.78 6.31
C ASN A 83 3.18 7.30 7.58
N ILE A 84 2.03 6.62 7.44
CA ILE A 84 1.31 6.01 8.57
C ILE A 84 2.11 4.86 9.17
N PHE A 85 2.69 4.00 8.33
CA PHE A 85 3.51 2.87 8.78
C PHE A 85 4.89 3.28 9.28
N GLY A 86 5.46 4.37 8.72
CA GLY A 86 6.75 4.90 9.09
C GLY A 86 7.92 3.95 8.81
N GLY A 87 9.04 4.20 9.49
CA GLY A 87 10.28 3.45 9.32
C GLY A 87 10.80 3.51 7.89
N ASN A 88 11.13 2.34 7.33
CA ASN A 88 11.63 2.20 5.97
C ASN A 88 10.52 1.81 4.96
N THR A 89 9.25 2.08 5.31
CA THR A 89 8.12 1.72 4.47
C THR A 89 8.08 2.60 3.22
N THR A 90 7.87 1.98 2.07
CA THR A 90 7.84 2.65 0.77
C THR A 90 6.65 2.17 -0.04
N PHE A 91 6.20 3.01 -0.97
CA PHE A 91 5.24 2.64 -1.99
C PHE A 91 6.00 2.33 -3.27
N ASN A 92 5.97 1.08 -3.70
CA ASN A 92 6.65 0.58 -4.87
C ASN A 92 5.67 0.43 -6.05
N PRO A 93 5.72 1.32 -7.06
CA PRO A 93 4.87 1.23 -8.24
C PRO A 93 5.45 0.36 -9.36
N ALA A 94 6.63 -0.26 -9.18
CA ALA A 94 7.45 -0.82 -10.27
C ALA A 94 6.81 -1.96 -11.07
N ASP A 95 5.75 -2.60 -10.55
CA ASP A 95 5.00 -3.67 -11.22
C ASP A 95 3.56 -3.27 -11.61
N GLY A 96 3.21 -1.99 -11.47
CA GLY A 96 1.85 -1.49 -11.71
C GLY A 96 0.81 -1.94 -10.68
N LYS A 97 1.23 -2.65 -9.61
CA LYS A 97 0.32 -3.11 -8.55
C LYS A 97 0.28 -2.16 -7.36
N GLY A 98 1.24 -1.25 -7.23
CA GLY A 98 1.27 -0.23 -6.18
C GLY A 98 1.34 -0.85 -4.79
N LYS A 99 2.48 -1.47 -4.47
CA LYS A 99 2.65 -2.21 -3.21
C LYS A 99 3.26 -1.33 -2.12
N VAL A 100 2.65 -1.30 -0.94
CA VAL A 100 3.27 -0.75 0.28
C VAL A 100 4.11 -1.85 0.91
N GLU A 101 5.41 -1.62 1.06
CA GLU A 101 6.36 -2.62 1.58
C GLU A 101 7.54 -1.99 2.33
N GLY A 102 8.33 -2.81 3.02
CA GLY A 102 9.53 -2.35 3.72
C GLY A 102 9.31 -1.92 5.18
N PHE A 103 8.11 -2.14 5.73
CA PHE A 103 7.90 -2.02 7.18
C PHE A 103 8.87 -2.96 7.90
N LYS A 104 9.65 -2.40 8.82
CA LYS A 104 10.64 -3.11 9.62
C LYS A 104 10.63 -2.53 11.02
N PHE A 105 10.49 -3.41 12.02
CA PHE A 105 10.62 -3.04 13.42
C PHE A 105 11.38 -4.12 14.18
N GLN A 106 12.28 -3.70 15.06
CA GLN A 106 13.05 -4.58 15.91
C GLN A 106 13.07 -4.03 17.32
N VAL A 107 12.70 -4.86 18.30
CA VAL A 107 12.87 -4.51 19.71
C VAL A 107 14.36 -4.59 20.04
N VAL A 108 15.00 -3.42 20.16
CA VAL A 108 16.42 -3.28 20.52
C VAL A 108 16.57 -3.31 22.05
N LYS A 109 17.66 -3.92 22.53
CA LYS A 109 18.08 -3.90 23.93
C LYS A 109 19.47 -3.26 23.99
N GLU A 110 19.78 -2.56 25.08
CA GLU A 110 21.05 -1.80 25.18
C GLU A 110 22.30 -2.70 25.08
N ASP A 111 22.29 -3.92 25.65
CA ASP A 111 23.52 -4.72 25.80
C ASP A 111 23.47 -6.16 25.23
N THR A 112 22.43 -6.53 24.48
CA THR A 112 22.24 -7.94 24.03
C THR A 112 21.58 -8.05 22.66
N GLN A 113 21.50 -9.28 22.14
CA GLN A 113 20.72 -9.59 20.94
C GLN A 113 19.28 -9.05 21.07
N PRO A 114 18.73 -8.48 20.00
CA PRO A 114 17.35 -8.00 19.95
C PRO A 114 16.32 -9.02 20.47
N HIS A 115 15.16 -8.56 20.96
CA HIS A 115 14.07 -9.48 21.31
C HIS A 115 13.28 -9.86 20.06
N GLY A 116 13.19 -11.16 19.77
CA GLY A 116 12.54 -11.68 18.57
C GLY A 116 13.31 -11.34 17.28
N GLY A 117 12.80 -11.81 16.14
CA GLY A 117 13.31 -11.42 14.82
C GLY A 117 12.81 -10.06 14.36
N GLU A 118 13.37 -9.55 13.25
CA GLU A 118 12.93 -8.31 12.61
C GLU A 118 11.51 -8.48 12.06
N ALA A 119 10.55 -7.76 12.64
CA ALA A 119 9.15 -7.82 12.24
C ALA A 119 8.95 -7.12 10.89
N GLN A 120 8.22 -7.79 9.98
CA GLN A 120 7.88 -7.27 8.64
C GLN A 120 6.46 -6.70 8.56
N ASP A 121 5.70 -6.77 9.66
CA ASP A 121 4.37 -6.19 9.80
C ASP A 121 4.12 -5.70 11.25
N ILE A 122 3.09 -4.86 11.42
CA ILE A 122 2.72 -4.30 12.72
C ILE A 122 2.35 -5.40 13.72
N HIS A 123 1.65 -6.45 13.27
CA HIS A 123 1.16 -7.49 14.17
C HIS A 123 2.33 -8.22 14.86
N THR A 124 3.32 -8.61 14.09
CA THR A 124 4.56 -9.25 14.57
C THR A 124 5.36 -8.28 15.43
N ALA A 125 5.45 -7.00 15.05
CA ALA A 125 6.15 -5.98 15.83
C ALA A 125 5.55 -5.81 17.23
N LEU A 126 4.23 -5.69 17.31
CA LEU A 126 3.50 -5.58 18.58
C LEU A 126 3.56 -6.88 19.38
N THR A 127 3.52 -8.04 18.72
CA THR A 127 3.70 -9.34 19.37
C THR A 127 5.09 -9.44 20.02
N ASN A 128 6.14 -9.06 19.30
CA ASN A 128 7.51 -9.05 19.82
C ASN A 128 7.67 -8.06 20.97
N LEU A 129 7.09 -6.86 20.86
CA LEU A 129 7.11 -5.87 21.94
C LEU A 129 6.36 -6.36 23.18
N ASN A 130 5.15 -6.90 22.99
CA ASN A 130 4.34 -7.43 24.08
C ASN A 130 5.05 -8.60 24.77
N SER A 131 5.66 -9.51 24.01
CA SER A 131 6.49 -10.58 24.55
C SER A 131 7.68 -10.05 25.36
N TYR A 132 8.37 -9.03 24.84
CA TYR A 132 9.50 -8.42 25.54
C TYR A 132 9.08 -7.75 26.86
N VAL A 133 7.99 -6.97 26.84
CA VAL A 133 7.46 -6.30 28.03
C VAL A 133 6.97 -7.33 29.06
N ASN A 134 6.27 -8.37 28.62
CA ASN A 134 5.75 -9.40 29.52
C ASN A 134 6.83 -10.36 30.03
N ALA A 135 8.04 -10.37 29.47
CA ALA A 135 9.17 -11.09 30.05
C ALA A 135 9.60 -10.53 31.41
N GLY A 136 9.26 -9.26 31.71
CA GLY A 136 9.49 -8.65 33.01
C GLY A 136 10.95 -8.28 33.30
N ILE A 137 11.19 -7.88 34.55
CA ILE A 137 12.51 -7.49 35.05
C ILE A 137 13.17 -8.70 35.73
N LYS A 138 14.41 -9.00 35.39
CA LYS A 138 15.19 -10.07 36.04
C LYS A 138 15.55 -9.64 37.47
N ILE A 139 15.17 -10.45 38.45
CA ILE A 139 15.57 -10.29 39.85
C ILE A 139 16.71 -11.26 40.13
N GLY A 140 17.82 -10.76 40.69
CA GLY A 140 19.01 -11.55 41.00
C GLY A 140 19.29 -11.65 42.51
N ASN A 141 20.08 -12.64 42.89
CA ASN A 141 20.67 -12.71 44.23
C ASN A 141 21.92 -11.82 44.34
N ASN A 142 22.57 -11.83 45.52
CA ASN A 142 23.80 -11.05 45.79
C ASN A 142 25.00 -11.43 44.90
N GLU A 143 24.96 -12.59 44.22
CA GLU A 143 26.00 -13.05 43.29
C GLU A 143 25.70 -12.65 41.84
N GLY A 144 24.59 -11.93 41.59
CA GLY A 144 24.14 -11.58 40.24
C GLY A 144 23.45 -12.72 39.49
N THR A 145 23.23 -13.87 40.13
CA THR A 145 22.49 -14.99 39.53
C THR A 145 21.00 -14.68 39.55
N LYS A 146 20.33 -14.83 38.40
CA LYS A 146 18.87 -14.65 38.28
C LYS A 146 18.13 -15.66 39.18
N ILE A 147 17.22 -15.15 40.02
CA ILE A 147 16.34 -15.94 40.90
C ILE A 147 14.88 -15.93 40.45
N SER A 148 14.41 -14.85 39.82
CA SER A 148 13.05 -14.75 39.28
C SER A 148 12.99 -13.70 38.17
N ASP A 149 11.86 -13.63 37.48
CA ASP A 149 11.41 -12.42 36.78
C ASP A 149 10.30 -11.76 37.60
N LEU A 150 10.17 -10.44 37.48
CA LEU A 150 9.04 -9.66 37.95
C LEU A 150 8.28 -9.15 36.73
N THR A 151 7.15 -9.79 36.41
CA THR A 151 6.32 -9.40 35.28
C THR A 151 5.48 -8.14 35.58
N PRO A 152 4.92 -7.47 34.57
CA PRO A 152 4.11 -6.25 34.78
C PRO A 152 2.86 -6.43 35.67
N THR A 153 2.42 -7.67 35.91
CA THR A 153 1.23 -7.98 36.73
C THR A 153 1.58 -8.45 38.15
N GLU A 154 2.85 -8.60 38.47
CA GLU A 154 3.31 -9.08 39.77
C GLU A 154 3.81 -7.93 40.66
N GLN A 155 3.85 -8.18 41.97
CA GLN A 155 4.33 -7.22 42.97
C GLN A 155 5.61 -7.73 43.63
N LEU A 156 6.57 -6.82 43.84
CA LEU A 156 7.77 -7.08 44.64
C LEU A 156 7.53 -6.61 46.09
N ASN A 157 7.64 -7.54 47.03
CA ASN A 157 7.55 -7.25 48.46
C ASN A 157 8.91 -7.41 49.11
N PHE A 158 9.41 -6.33 49.73
CA PHE A 158 10.51 -6.40 50.67
C PHE A 158 9.92 -6.60 52.07
N VAL A 159 10.32 -7.68 52.73
CA VAL A 159 9.93 -7.97 54.12
C VAL A 159 11.11 -7.68 55.05
N ASP A 160 10.84 -7.13 56.23
CA ASP A 160 11.87 -6.92 57.25
C ASP A 160 12.47 -8.27 57.65
N GLY A 161 13.80 -8.35 57.66
CA GLY A 161 14.51 -9.55 58.08
C GLY A 161 14.87 -9.48 59.56
N ASP A 162 14.75 -10.60 60.27
CA ASP A 162 15.08 -10.72 61.71
C ASP A 162 16.52 -10.28 62.07
N ASN A 163 17.41 -10.09 61.08
CA ASN A 163 18.83 -9.73 61.25
C ASN A 163 19.27 -8.51 60.44
N VAL A 164 18.34 -7.66 59.97
CA VAL A 164 18.68 -6.39 59.29
C VAL A 164 18.46 -5.25 60.28
N SER A 165 19.50 -4.87 61.03
CA SER A 165 19.50 -3.77 62.01
C SER A 165 20.21 -2.52 61.47
#